data_AF-A0A369Q1G6-F1
#
_entry.id   AF-A0A369Q1G6-F1
#
_cell.length_a   1.000
_cell.length_b   1.000
_cell.length_c   1.000
_cell.angle_alpha   90.00
_cell.angle_beta   90.00
_cell.angle_gamma   90.00
#
_symmetry.space_group_name_H-M   'P 1'
#
loop_
_entity.id
_entity.type
_entity.pdbx_description
1 polymer ?
#
loop_
_entity_poly.entity_id
_entity_poly.type
_entity_poly.pdbx_seq_one_letter_code
_entity_poly.pdbx_strand_id
1 'polypeptide(L)'
;MKKYLTYFLLLWSFLAEAKNMVPEIVINVHLNPKNMMRLRYFDDYLVENVLVFKNTSQYDTVISRKIVADKILEFRYSLMDLAKDKAYFYMFYAEKGTVLNLKLENFELIDLDHKPYLFVSNFLDIDNSMFSNNKNGNFADLYDGNEHILYRNFQIIDSLQLLEKIDGHTVSLWKEIVNNFYIERLTRLNYTDHTTYIDSLTKKLEKLLLQKTETNSPALASAIYSLIHYSQIKNKVTDNIYTSLIEIIKLNTEKRYKCGIAFNLLHNFPEKSSALYLKSYELFKNNLPDSNFQDQEYAKAIIPNQKTFDRSIIKLFTINNAVVTLDDVFKKHKGKIIMFDFWATWCIPCIEEMLYLEITKKKFLNKNIVFISIALDKDVKSMEWKNLSARLKITGDQYRVIEKSNKAISNYYGIVIIPKYMLFDQKGMLINDDFVKPSDKSFDEKILKYVN
;
A
#
# COMPACT_ATOMS: atom_id res chain seq x y z
N MET A 1 -24.22 57.34 -8.50
CA MET A 1 -22.77 57.05 -8.34
C MET A 1 -22.47 55.91 -7.35
N LYS A 2 -22.90 55.95 -6.08
CA LYS A 2 -22.56 54.90 -5.10
C LYS A 2 -22.93 53.46 -5.51
N LYS A 3 -24.11 53.21 -6.10
CA LYS A 3 -24.50 51.86 -6.57
C LYS A 3 -23.59 51.30 -7.68
N TYR A 4 -23.20 52.13 -8.66
CA TYR A 4 -22.31 51.71 -9.75
C TYR A 4 -20.90 51.40 -9.26
N LEU A 5 -20.41 52.12 -8.24
CA LEU A 5 -19.11 51.85 -7.63
C LEU A 5 -19.10 50.50 -6.89
N THR A 6 -20.20 50.12 -6.22
CA THR A 6 -20.32 48.81 -5.57
C THR A 6 -20.38 47.66 -6.58
N TYR A 7 -21.13 47.82 -7.68
CA TYR A 7 -21.16 46.83 -8.76
C TYR A 7 -19.80 46.70 -9.45
N PHE A 8 -19.09 47.82 -9.65
CA PHE A 8 -17.76 47.81 -10.27
C PHE A 8 -16.72 47.14 -9.36
N LEU A 9 -16.73 47.42 -8.04
CA LEU A 9 -15.85 46.77 -7.07
C LEU A 9 -16.13 45.27 -6.94
N LEU A 10 -17.40 44.85 -6.98
CA LEU A 10 -17.79 43.43 -6.99
C LEU A 10 -17.38 42.74 -8.30
N LEU A 11 -17.52 43.39 -9.46
CA LEU A 11 -17.04 42.86 -10.74
C LEU A 11 -15.51 42.78 -10.78
N TRP A 12 -14.81 43.75 -10.20
CA TRP A 12 -13.34 43.74 -10.13
C TRP A 12 -12.82 42.68 -9.14
N SER A 13 -13.47 42.47 -8.00
CA SER A 13 -13.11 41.38 -7.09
C SER A 13 -13.40 40.02 -7.72
N PHE A 14 -14.51 39.86 -8.44
CA PHE A 14 -14.84 38.64 -9.17
C PHE A 14 -13.87 38.37 -10.33
N LEU A 15 -13.46 39.41 -11.08
CA LEU A 15 -12.45 39.30 -12.14
C LEU A 15 -11.04 39.06 -11.60
N ALA A 16 -10.72 39.58 -10.41
CA ALA A 16 -9.45 39.32 -9.72
C ALA A 16 -9.40 37.90 -9.14
N GLU A 17 -10.51 37.39 -8.60
CA GLU A 17 -10.66 35.98 -8.21
C GLU A 17 -10.60 35.06 -9.43
N ALA A 18 -11.25 35.41 -10.54
CA ALA A 18 -11.20 34.64 -11.78
C ALA A 18 -9.81 34.60 -12.43
N LYS A 19 -9.00 35.66 -12.29
CA LYS A 19 -7.60 35.69 -12.76
C LYS A 19 -6.65 34.82 -11.93
N ASN A 20 -7.04 34.45 -10.71
CA ASN A 20 -6.24 33.63 -9.79
C ASN A 20 -6.77 32.19 -9.66
N MET A 21 -7.81 31.80 -10.40
CA MET A 21 -8.26 30.40 -10.40
C MET A 21 -7.26 29.56 -11.21
N VAL A 22 -6.51 28.73 -10.50
CA VAL A 22 -5.75 27.63 -11.11
C VAL A 22 -6.75 26.74 -11.85
N PRO A 23 -6.57 26.46 -13.16
CA PRO A 23 -7.52 25.66 -13.92
C PRO A 23 -7.63 24.25 -13.31
N GLU A 24 -8.83 23.89 -12.87
CA GLU A 24 -9.16 22.61 -12.23
C GLU A 24 -9.68 21.60 -13.25
N ILE A 25 -9.50 20.31 -12.96
CA ILE A 25 -10.31 19.25 -13.57
C ILE A 25 -11.66 19.23 -12.86
N VAL A 26 -12.75 19.35 -13.62
CA VAL A 26 -14.12 19.31 -13.10
C VAL A 26 -14.82 18.05 -13.59
N ILE A 27 -15.28 17.22 -12.66
CA ILE A 27 -16.02 16.00 -12.97
C ILE A 27 -17.44 16.13 -12.44
N ASN A 28 -18.40 16.15 -13.35
CA ASN A 28 -19.83 16.15 -13.08
C ASN A 28 -20.37 14.75 -13.36
N VAL A 29 -21.04 14.14 -12.37
CA VAL A 29 -21.66 12.82 -12.56
C VAL A 29 -23.17 12.94 -12.37
N HIS A 30 -23.91 12.62 -13.43
CA HIS A 30 -25.36 12.45 -13.43
C HIS A 30 -25.70 11.09 -12.82
N LEU A 31 -26.42 11.10 -11.70
CA LEU A 31 -26.81 9.90 -10.97
C LEU A 31 -28.32 9.86 -10.71
N ASN A 32 -28.92 8.71 -11.01
CA ASN A 32 -30.30 8.39 -10.63
C ASN A 32 -30.43 8.28 -9.09
N PRO A 33 -31.65 8.39 -8.54
CA PRO A 33 -31.90 8.24 -7.10
C PRO A 33 -31.30 6.97 -6.53
N LYS A 34 -30.67 7.08 -5.35
CA LYS A 34 -30.05 5.98 -4.60
C LYS A 34 -28.85 5.29 -5.27
N ASN A 35 -28.38 5.77 -6.43
CA ASN A 35 -27.17 5.26 -7.06
C ASN A 35 -25.91 5.89 -6.46
N MET A 36 -24.80 5.17 -6.62
CA MET A 36 -23.47 5.67 -6.29
C MET A 36 -22.44 5.25 -7.34
N MET A 37 -21.41 6.07 -7.50
CA MET A 37 -20.27 5.82 -8.35
C MET A 37 -18.99 6.10 -7.59
N ARG A 38 -17.96 5.29 -7.83
CA ARG A 38 -16.60 5.52 -7.33
C ARG A 38 -15.65 5.64 -8.51
N LEU A 39 -14.86 6.69 -8.53
CA LEU A 39 -13.74 6.87 -9.47
C LEU A 39 -12.44 6.82 -8.69
N ARG A 40 -11.44 6.12 -9.23
CA ARG A 40 -10.10 6.08 -8.67
C ARG A 40 -9.14 6.80 -9.59
N TYR A 41 -8.19 7.53 -9.03
CA TYR A 41 -7.09 8.14 -9.77
C TYR A 41 -5.85 8.22 -8.90
N PHE A 42 -4.69 8.44 -9.51
CA PHE A 42 -3.43 8.69 -8.81
C PHE A 42 -3.08 10.16 -8.97
N ASP A 43 -2.80 10.85 -7.87
CA ASP A 43 -2.42 12.27 -7.91
C ASP A 43 -0.97 12.46 -8.41
N ASP A 44 -0.49 13.70 -8.36
CA ASP A 44 0.88 14.08 -8.75
C ASP A 44 1.99 13.40 -7.94
N TYR A 45 1.66 12.79 -6.81
CA TYR A 45 2.60 12.04 -5.99
C TYR A 45 2.46 10.53 -6.18
N LEU A 46 1.55 10.06 -7.03
CA LEU A 46 1.14 8.65 -7.13
C LEU A 46 0.46 8.13 -5.86
N VAL A 47 -0.27 8.99 -5.16
CA VAL A 47 -1.17 8.59 -4.07
C VAL A 47 -2.56 8.30 -4.66
N GLU A 48 -3.08 7.10 -4.40
CA GLU A 48 -4.41 6.70 -4.87
C GLU A 48 -5.49 7.52 -4.13
N ASN A 49 -6.37 8.13 -4.91
CA ASN A 49 -7.51 8.88 -4.43
C ASN A 49 -8.80 8.24 -4.96
N VAL A 50 -9.85 8.25 -4.12
CA VAL A 50 -11.17 7.71 -4.49
C VAL A 50 -12.22 8.81 -4.40
N LEU A 51 -12.73 9.23 -5.54
CA LEU A 51 -13.90 10.11 -5.59
C LEU A 51 -15.17 9.28 -5.40
N VAL A 52 -16.00 9.68 -4.44
CA VAL A 52 -17.30 9.06 -4.20
C VAL A 52 -18.41 10.05 -4.58
N PHE A 53 -19.23 9.64 -5.54
CA PHE A 53 -20.45 10.33 -5.96
C PHE A 53 -21.63 9.50 -5.48
N LYS A 54 -22.48 10.05 -4.61
CA LYS A 54 -23.61 9.33 -4.01
C LYS A 54 -24.86 10.20 -4.07
N ASN A 55 -25.86 9.77 -4.83
CA ASN A 55 -27.14 10.45 -4.86
C ASN A 55 -28.06 9.91 -3.75
N THR A 56 -28.27 10.71 -2.72
CA THR A 56 -29.17 10.39 -1.59
C THR A 56 -30.57 11.01 -1.73
N SER A 57 -30.83 11.72 -2.82
CA SER A 57 -32.11 12.40 -3.05
C SER A 57 -33.14 11.46 -3.71
N GLN A 58 -34.39 11.94 -3.83
CA GLN A 58 -35.46 11.25 -4.56
C GLN A 58 -35.47 11.57 -6.06
N TYR A 59 -34.56 12.44 -6.54
CA TYR A 59 -34.53 12.94 -7.91
C TYR A 59 -33.18 12.66 -8.57
N ASP A 60 -33.14 12.69 -9.89
CA ASP A 60 -31.89 12.70 -10.63
C ASP A 60 -31.04 13.89 -10.18
N THR A 61 -29.75 13.66 -9.93
CA THR A 61 -28.86 14.68 -9.36
C THR A 61 -27.52 14.67 -10.08
N VAL A 62 -26.98 15.86 -10.31
CA VAL A 62 -25.60 16.05 -10.78
C VAL A 62 -24.72 16.33 -9.56
N ILE A 63 -23.67 15.54 -9.38
CA ILE A 63 -22.70 15.73 -8.30
C ILE A 63 -21.36 16.11 -8.93
N SER A 64 -20.80 17.24 -8.50
CA SER A 64 -19.53 17.77 -9.03
C SER A 64 -18.38 17.54 -8.06
N ARG A 65 -17.19 17.27 -8.62
CA ARG A 65 -15.91 17.26 -7.92
C ARG A 65 -14.89 18.06 -8.72
N LYS A 66 -13.98 18.71 -7.99
CA LYS A 66 -12.90 19.53 -8.54
C LYS A 66 -11.57 18.94 -8.09
N ILE A 67 -10.61 18.85 -9.00
CA ILE A 67 -9.27 18.34 -8.73
C ILE A 67 -8.26 19.31 -9.31
N VAL A 68 -7.25 19.68 -8.52
CA VAL A 68 -6.07 20.39 -9.00
C VAL A 68 -4.98 19.36 -9.26
N ALA A 69 -4.40 19.39 -10.46
CA ALA A 69 -3.28 18.53 -10.82
C ALA A 69 -2.41 19.21 -11.88
N ASP A 70 -1.10 18.97 -11.79
CA ASP A 70 -0.11 19.44 -12.75
C ASP A 70 -0.01 18.49 -13.95
N LYS A 71 -0.19 17.19 -13.73
CA LYS A 71 -0.11 16.14 -14.75
C LYS A 71 -1.48 15.69 -15.22
N ILE A 72 -1.48 14.98 -16.34
CA ILE A 72 -2.67 14.30 -16.86
C ILE A 72 -2.99 13.14 -15.92
N LEU A 73 -4.22 13.12 -15.41
CA LEU A 73 -4.67 12.10 -14.47
C LEU A 73 -5.40 10.99 -15.21
N GLU A 74 -5.01 9.75 -14.92
CA GLU A 74 -5.73 8.55 -15.34
C GLU A 74 -6.82 8.19 -14.31
N PHE A 75 -8.07 8.12 -14.76
CA PHE A 75 -9.22 7.72 -13.96
C PHE A 75 -9.65 6.31 -14.32
N ARG A 76 -9.91 5.50 -13.28
CA ARG A 76 -10.42 4.13 -13.41
C ARG A 76 -11.71 3.96 -12.65
N TYR A 77 -12.64 3.20 -13.23
CA TYR A 77 -13.77 2.68 -12.50
C TYR A 77 -14.11 1.26 -12.96
N SER A 78 -14.74 0.51 -12.07
CA SER A 78 -15.16 -0.86 -12.31
C SER A 78 -16.61 -1.05 -11.94
N LEU A 79 -17.33 -1.84 -12.71
CA LEU A 79 -18.69 -2.29 -12.42
C LEU A 79 -18.77 -3.80 -12.48
N MET A 80 -19.62 -4.37 -11.63
CA MET A 80 -19.90 -5.80 -11.63
C MET A 80 -21.36 -6.01 -12.05
N ASP A 81 -21.56 -6.74 -13.14
CA ASP A 81 -22.85 -7.26 -13.55
C ASP A 81 -23.00 -8.66 -12.95
N LEU A 82 -23.68 -8.72 -11.80
CA LEU A 82 -23.91 -9.96 -11.05
C LEU A 82 -24.72 -10.99 -11.84
N ALA A 83 -25.54 -10.57 -12.81
CA ALA A 83 -26.36 -11.48 -13.59
C ALA A 83 -25.54 -12.22 -14.67
N LYS A 84 -24.46 -11.59 -15.16
CA LYS A 84 -23.56 -12.16 -16.18
C LYS A 84 -22.25 -12.70 -15.61
N ASP A 85 -22.04 -12.57 -14.30
CA ASP A 85 -20.75 -12.83 -13.63
C ASP A 85 -19.57 -12.13 -14.35
N LYS A 86 -19.81 -10.89 -14.79
CA LYS A 86 -18.83 -10.12 -15.57
C LYS A 86 -18.51 -8.79 -14.88
N ALA A 87 -17.22 -8.49 -14.77
CA ALA A 87 -16.74 -7.19 -14.34
C ALA A 87 -16.30 -6.37 -15.54
N TYR A 88 -16.77 -5.13 -15.62
CA TYR A 88 -16.40 -4.15 -16.64
C TYR A 88 -15.48 -3.12 -16.03
N PHE A 89 -14.45 -2.73 -16.76
CA PHE A 89 -13.46 -1.76 -16.32
C PHE A 89 -13.28 -0.74 -17.42
N TYR A 90 -13.22 0.51 -17.02
CA TYR A 90 -13.14 1.63 -17.93
C TYR A 90 -12.08 2.59 -17.43
N MET A 91 -11.46 3.24 -18.40
CA MET A 91 -10.37 4.17 -18.18
C MET A 91 -10.57 5.39 -19.06
N PHE A 92 -10.46 6.55 -18.45
CA PHE A 92 -10.42 7.83 -19.14
C PHE A 92 -9.35 8.70 -18.51
N TYR A 93 -8.95 9.76 -19.19
CA TYR A 93 -7.96 10.71 -18.67
C TYR A 93 -8.54 12.11 -18.58
N ALA A 94 -7.95 12.95 -17.73
CA ALA A 94 -8.28 14.37 -17.69
C ALA A 94 -7.03 15.20 -17.39
N GLU A 95 -6.90 16.31 -18.10
CA GLU A 95 -5.85 17.31 -17.88
C GLU A 95 -6.44 18.58 -17.27
N LYS A 96 -5.58 19.44 -16.70
CA LYS A 96 -6.02 20.70 -16.08
C LYS A 96 -6.92 21.53 -17.02
N GLY A 97 -8.05 22.01 -16.49
CA GLY A 97 -9.05 22.74 -17.27
C GLY A 97 -10.09 21.85 -17.98
N THR A 98 -9.95 20.52 -17.93
CA THR A 98 -10.97 19.62 -18.48
C THR A 98 -12.24 19.66 -17.64
N VAL A 99 -13.39 19.84 -18.30
CA VAL A 99 -14.72 19.64 -17.72
C VAL A 99 -15.34 18.38 -18.34
N LEU A 100 -15.76 17.45 -17.48
CA LEU A 100 -16.36 16.16 -17.84
C LEU A 100 -17.79 16.07 -17.33
N ASN A 101 -18.72 15.74 -18.23
CA ASN A 101 -20.12 15.50 -17.91
C ASN A 101 -20.45 14.03 -18.14
N LEU A 102 -20.46 13.27 -17.05
CA LEU A 102 -20.51 11.82 -17.09
C LEU A 102 -21.88 11.31 -16.64
N LYS A 103 -22.37 10.25 -17.28
CA LYS A 103 -23.55 9.50 -16.85
C LYS A 103 -23.27 8.02 -16.90
N LEU A 104 -23.81 7.29 -15.93
CA LEU A 104 -23.79 5.83 -15.97
C LEU A 104 -25.11 5.31 -16.55
N GLU A 105 -25.03 4.67 -17.71
CA GLU A 105 -26.17 4.02 -18.38
C GLU A 105 -25.80 2.61 -18.78
N ASN A 106 -26.66 1.62 -18.49
CA ASN A 106 -26.45 0.22 -18.90
C ASN A 106 -25.06 -0.36 -18.57
N PHE A 107 -24.51 0.01 -17.41
CA PHE A 107 -23.15 -0.36 -16.97
C PHE A 107 -22.00 0.25 -17.78
N GLU A 108 -22.28 1.24 -18.62
CA GLU A 108 -21.31 2.02 -19.37
C GLU A 108 -21.27 3.46 -18.86
N LEU A 109 -20.07 4.02 -18.75
CA LEU A 109 -19.88 5.44 -18.48
C LEU A 109 -19.84 6.15 -19.81
N ILE A 110 -20.78 7.06 -19.96
CA ILE A 110 -20.96 7.86 -21.16
C ILE A 110 -20.55 9.28 -20.81
N ASP A 111 -19.71 9.87 -21.66
CA ASP A 111 -19.53 11.32 -21.69
C ASP A 111 -20.64 11.95 -22.52
N LEU A 112 -21.42 12.78 -21.84
CA LEU A 112 -22.57 13.51 -22.40
C LEU A 112 -22.12 14.57 -23.40
N ASP A 113 -20.85 14.99 -23.35
CA ASP A 113 -20.26 15.89 -24.33
C ASP A 113 -19.70 15.15 -25.56
N HIS A 114 -19.80 13.81 -25.57
CA HIS A 114 -19.37 12.92 -26.66
C HIS A 114 -17.93 13.15 -27.12
N LYS A 115 -16.97 13.41 -26.22
CA LYS A 115 -15.56 13.60 -26.58
C LYS A 115 -14.91 12.25 -26.89
N PRO A 116 -14.66 11.93 -28.18
CA PRO A 116 -14.26 10.58 -28.59
C PRO A 116 -12.85 10.22 -28.09
N TYR A 117 -12.01 11.22 -27.85
CA TYR A 117 -10.62 11.00 -27.42
C TYR A 117 -10.48 10.72 -25.92
N LEU A 118 -11.49 10.95 -25.08
CA LEU A 118 -11.31 10.82 -23.64
C LEU A 118 -11.32 9.36 -23.13
N PHE A 119 -12.02 8.46 -23.83
CA PHE A 119 -12.31 7.09 -23.39
C PHE A 119 -11.48 6.06 -24.15
N VAL A 120 -10.20 5.95 -23.80
CA VAL A 120 -9.25 5.01 -24.43
C VAL A 120 -9.79 3.57 -24.40
N SER A 121 -10.43 3.15 -23.30
CA SER A 121 -10.95 1.79 -23.13
C SER A 121 -12.06 1.39 -24.10
N ASN A 122 -12.78 2.36 -24.67
CA ASN A 122 -13.90 2.05 -25.58
C ASN A 122 -13.44 1.65 -26.99
N PHE A 123 -12.20 1.99 -27.34
CA PHE A 123 -11.67 1.80 -28.70
C PHE A 123 -10.62 0.70 -28.79
N LEU A 124 -10.04 0.31 -27.66
CA LEU A 124 -8.88 -0.57 -27.61
C LEU A 124 -9.21 -1.83 -26.81
N ASP A 125 -8.50 -2.91 -27.12
CA ASP A 125 -8.63 -4.19 -26.42
C ASP A 125 -7.92 -4.10 -25.05
N ILE A 126 -8.48 -3.26 -24.18
CA ILE A 126 -8.02 -2.99 -22.81
C ILE A 126 -8.91 -3.76 -21.81
N ASP A 127 -9.84 -4.60 -22.29
CA ASP A 127 -10.79 -5.35 -21.44
C ASP A 127 -10.06 -6.24 -20.42
N ASN A 128 -10.61 -6.28 -19.21
CA ASN A 128 -10.08 -7.04 -18.10
C ASN A 128 -10.28 -8.55 -18.20
N SER A 129 -10.88 -9.08 -19.28
CA SER A 129 -10.91 -10.53 -19.58
C SER A 129 -9.49 -11.14 -19.63
N MET A 130 -8.47 -10.30 -19.83
CA MET A 130 -7.04 -10.59 -19.70
C MET A 130 -6.51 -10.76 -18.26
N PHE A 131 -7.27 -10.41 -17.22
CA PHE A 131 -6.90 -10.60 -15.80
C PHE A 131 -7.49 -11.86 -15.18
N SER A 132 -8.23 -12.67 -15.95
CA SER A 132 -8.61 -13.99 -15.46
C SER A 132 -7.33 -14.81 -15.25
N ASN A 133 -7.10 -15.24 -14.00
CA ASN A 133 -6.04 -16.19 -13.63
C ASN A 133 -6.24 -17.59 -14.27
N ASN A 134 -7.16 -17.72 -15.24
CA ASN A 134 -7.65 -18.98 -15.78
C ASN A 134 -6.92 -19.48 -17.03
N LYS A 135 -5.86 -18.81 -17.50
CA LYS A 135 -5.01 -19.41 -18.52
C LYS A 135 -3.81 -20.08 -17.85
N ASN A 136 -3.90 -21.40 -17.74
CA ASN A 136 -2.80 -22.36 -17.48
C ASN A 136 -1.72 -22.31 -18.60
N GLY A 137 -1.33 -21.12 -19.05
CA GLY A 137 -0.34 -20.93 -20.11
C GLY A 137 1.08 -20.83 -19.54
N ASN A 138 2.06 -21.27 -20.32
CA ASN A 138 3.47 -21.04 -19.99
C ASN A 138 3.74 -19.51 -19.98
N PHE A 139 4.68 -19.06 -19.14
CA PHE A 139 5.06 -17.65 -19.00
C PHE A 139 5.40 -17.00 -20.34
N ALA A 140 6.11 -17.71 -21.23
CA ALA A 140 6.48 -17.21 -22.55
C ALA A 140 5.24 -16.86 -23.39
N ASP A 141 4.25 -17.74 -23.42
CA ASP A 141 2.99 -17.52 -24.16
C ASP A 141 2.23 -16.31 -23.63
N LEU A 142 2.24 -16.11 -22.30
CA LEU A 142 1.63 -14.95 -21.66
C LEU A 142 2.38 -13.67 -22.06
N TYR A 143 3.71 -13.65 -21.99
CA TYR A 143 4.52 -12.49 -22.34
C TYR A 143 4.32 -12.09 -23.81
N ASP A 144 4.42 -13.06 -24.74
CA ASP A 144 4.28 -12.83 -26.18
C ASP A 144 2.86 -12.43 -26.55
N GLY A 145 1.85 -13.05 -25.94
CA GLY A 145 0.45 -12.69 -26.12
C GLY A 145 0.16 -11.24 -25.72
N ASN A 146 0.75 -10.76 -24.62
CA ASN A 146 0.58 -9.36 -24.19
C ASN A 146 1.31 -8.39 -25.15
N GLU A 147 2.50 -8.74 -25.66
CA GLU A 147 3.19 -7.89 -26.66
C GLU A 147 2.37 -7.79 -27.96
N HIS A 148 1.80 -8.89 -28.45
CA HIS A 148 0.95 -8.85 -29.64
C HIS A 148 -0.25 -7.90 -29.47
N ILE A 149 -0.89 -7.91 -28.30
CA ILE A 149 -2.03 -7.01 -28.01
C ILE A 149 -1.57 -5.54 -27.97
N LEU A 150 -0.41 -5.25 -27.37
CA LEU A 150 0.18 -3.91 -27.38
C LEU A 150 0.39 -3.39 -28.81
N TYR A 151 1.03 -4.17 -29.67
CA TYR A 151 1.29 -3.78 -31.06
C TYR A 151 -0.02 -3.57 -31.85
N ARG A 152 -1.01 -4.45 -31.67
CA ARG A 152 -2.33 -4.29 -32.28
C ARG A 152 -2.99 -2.99 -31.85
N ASN A 153 -2.95 -2.65 -30.56
CA ASN A 153 -3.54 -1.41 -30.06
C ASN A 153 -2.81 -0.18 -30.63
N PHE A 154 -1.48 -0.21 -30.79
CA PHE A 154 -0.76 0.87 -31.47
C PHE A 154 -1.17 1.05 -32.93
N GLN A 155 -1.36 -0.05 -33.68
CA GLN A 155 -1.85 0.01 -35.05
C GLN A 155 -3.26 0.59 -35.15
N ILE A 156 -4.15 0.28 -34.19
CA ILE A 156 -5.48 0.88 -34.12
C ILE A 156 -5.37 2.40 -33.91
N ILE A 157 -4.53 2.85 -32.98
CA ILE A 157 -4.31 4.28 -32.72
C ILE A 157 -3.77 4.98 -33.98
N ASP A 158 -2.76 4.41 -34.63
CA ASP A 158 -2.18 4.97 -35.86
C ASP A 158 -3.22 5.04 -36.98
N SER A 159 -4.08 4.03 -37.09
CA SER A 159 -5.18 4.04 -38.07
C SER A 159 -6.20 5.14 -37.79
N LEU A 160 -6.51 5.41 -36.51
CA LEU A 160 -7.41 6.51 -36.13
C LEU A 160 -6.83 7.88 -36.47
N GLN A 161 -5.51 8.06 -36.32
CA GLN A 161 -4.81 9.27 -36.72
C GLN A 161 -4.86 9.47 -38.25
N LEU A 162 -4.57 8.42 -39.01
CA LEU A 162 -4.61 8.45 -40.48
C LEU A 162 -6.01 8.77 -41.02
N LEU A 163 -7.06 8.37 -40.29
CA LEU A 163 -8.45 8.68 -40.60
C LEU A 163 -8.91 10.04 -40.03
N GLU A 164 -7.99 10.85 -39.50
CA GLU A 164 -8.25 12.18 -38.90
C GLU A 164 -9.30 12.15 -37.77
N LYS A 165 -9.49 11.01 -37.12
CA LYS A 165 -10.44 10.85 -36.01
C LYS A 165 -9.90 11.38 -34.69
N ILE A 166 -8.57 11.46 -34.55
CA ILE A 166 -7.86 11.97 -33.39
C ILE A 166 -6.62 12.74 -33.85
N ASP A 167 -6.20 13.74 -33.07
CA ASP A 167 -5.01 14.53 -33.37
C ASP A 167 -3.72 13.87 -32.85
N GLY A 168 -2.57 14.45 -33.23
CA GLY A 168 -1.26 13.92 -32.83
C GLY A 168 -1.00 13.96 -31.32
N HIS A 169 -1.58 14.92 -30.61
CA HIS A 169 -1.45 15.01 -29.15
C HIS A 169 -2.16 13.82 -28.48
N THR A 170 -3.41 13.56 -28.90
CA THR A 170 -4.22 12.42 -28.47
C THR A 170 -3.53 11.10 -28.77
N VAL A 171 -2.94 10.94 -29.96
CA VAL A 171 -2.20 9.73 -30.34
C VAL A 171 -1.04 9.47 -29.39
N SER A 172 -0.24 10.49 -29.08
CA SER A 172 0.89 10.35 -28.14
C SER A 172 0.40 9.91 -26.77
N LEU A 173 -0.66 10.55 -26.27
CA LEU A 173 -1.24 10.25 -24.97
C LEU A 173 -1.85 8.85 -24.90
N TRP A 174 -2.61 8.44 -25.91
CA TRP A 174 -3.21 7.11 -25.97
C TRP A 174 -2.16 6.01 -26.05
N LYS A 175 -1.09 6.22 -26.83
CA LYS A 175 0.04 5.27 -26.88
C LYS A 175 0.74 5.15 -25.54
N GLU A 176 0.92 6.26 -24.83
CA GLU A 176 1.49 6.25 -23.47
C GLU A 176 0.60 5.47 -22.49
N ILE A 177 -0.71 5.71 -22.49
CA ILE A 177 -1.68 5.02 -21.61
C ILE A 177 -1.70 3.51 -21.89
N VAL A 178 -1.78 3.11 -23.16
CA VAL A 178 -1.77 1.69 -23.55
C VAL A 178 -0.45 1.01 -23.13
N ASN A 179 0.67 1.69 -23.34
CA ASN A 179 1.97 1.19 -22.90
C ASN A 179 2.03 1.05 -21.36
N ASN A 180 1.55 2.05 -20.62
CA ASN A 180 1.48 2.01 -19.16
C ASN A 180 0.63 0.83 -18.68
N PHE A 181 -0.55 0.62 -19.27
CA PHE A 181 -1.40 -0.52 -18.95
C PHE A 181 -0.70 -1.88 -19.22
N TYR A 182 0.00 -2.00 -20.35
CA TYR A 182 0.81 -3.18 -20.66
C TYR A 182 1.92 -3.40 -19.61
N ILE A 183 2.67 -2.36 -19.23
CA ILE A 183 3.72 -2.45 -18.21
C ILE A 183 3.14 -2.86 -16.86
N GLU A 184 2.04 -2.24 -16.43
CA GLU A 184 1.35 -2.62 -15.20
C GLU A 184 0.97 -4.10 -15.22
N ARG A 185 0.50 -4.64 -16.37
CA ARG A 185 0.19 -6.06 -16.49
C ARG A 185 1.42 -6.94 -16.34
N LEU A 186 2.52 -6.58 -17.01
CA LEU A 186 3.77 -7.31 -16.91
C LEU A 186 4.22 -7.41 -15.45
N THR A 187 4.17 -6.32 -14.68
CA THR A 187 4.61 -6.34 -13.26
C THR A 187 3.84 -7.33 -12.37
N ARG A 188 2.67 -7.81 -12.81
CA ARG A 188 1.83 -8.79 -12.09
C ARG A 188 2.11 -10.24 -12.49
N LEU A 189 2.92 -10.49 -13.52
CA LEU A 189 3.32 -11.84 -13.89
C LEU A 189 4.25 -12.41 -12.82
N ASN A 190 4.20 -13.73 -12.61
CA ASN A 190 5.15 -14.40 -11.74
C ASN A 190 6.42 -14.73 -12.52
N TYR A 191 7.56 -14.21 -12.08
CA TYR A 191 8.85 -14.36 -12.75
C TYR A 191 9.83 -15.30 -12.02
N THR A 192 9.41 -15.99 -10.95
CA THR A 192 10.31 -16.66 -9.97
C THR A 192 11.42 -17.52 -10.58
N ASP A 193 11.19 -18.14 -11.73
CA ASP A 193 12.12 -19.09 -12.37
C ASP A 193 12.69 -18.59 -13.72
N HIS A 194 12.59 -17.28 -14.00
CA HIS A 194 12.78 -16.71 -15.33
C HIS A 194 13.74 -15.48 -15.36
N THR A 195 15.02 -15.70 -15.02
CA THR A 195 16.02 -14.62 -14.84
C THR A 195 16.16 -13.66 -16.03
N THR A 196 16.20 -14.17 -17.26
CA THR A 196 16.31 -13.33 -18.47
C THR A 196 15.15 -12.35 -18.62
N TYR A 197 13.93 -12.77 -18.27
CA TYR A 197 12.74 -11.93 -18.37
C TYR A 197 12.68 -10.90 -17.24
N ILE A 198 13.15 -11.25 -16.04
CA ILE A 198 13.28 -10.31 -14.94
C ILE A 198 14.24 -9.17 -15.31
N ASP A 199 15.41 -9.50 -15.88
CA ASP A 199 16.38 -8.47 -16.26
C ASP A 199 15.86 -7.57 -17.39
N SER A 200 15.14 -8.14 -18.35
CA SER A 200 14.46 -7.39 -19.42
C SER A 200 13.37 -6.48 -18.86
N LEU A 201 12.51 -6.98 -17.97
CA LEU A 201 11.48 -6.20 -17.31
C LEU A 201 12.10 -5.06 -16.50
N THR A 202 13.13 -5.35 -15.69
CA THR A 202 13.81 -4.35 -14.87
C THR A 202 14.29 -3.18 -15.72
N LYS A 203 14.94 -3.44 -16.86
CA LYS A 203 15.36 -2.39 -17.81
C LYS A 203 14.18 -1.61 -18.38
N LYS A 204 13.06 -2.27 -18.72
CA LYS A 204 11.84 -1.60 -19.19
C LYS A 204 11.27 -0.68 -18.11
N LEU A 205 11.21 -1.12 -16.85
CA LEU A 205 10.69 -0.34 -15.71
C LEU A 205 11.61 0.85 -15.38
N GLU A 206 12.92 0.66 -15.35
CA GLU A 206 13.88 1.75 -15.16
C GLU A 206 13.73 2.81 -16.25
N LYS A 207 13.60 2.38 -17.52
CA LYS A 207 13.37 3.29 -18.63
C LYS A 207 12.06 4.06 -18.49
N LEU A 208 10.97 3.40 -18.06
CA LEU A 208 9.68 4.05 -17.83
C LEU A 208 9.82 5.15 -16.75
N LEU A 209 10.49 4.86 -15.64
CA LEU A 209 10.67 5.82 -14.54
C LEU A 209 11.59 7.00 -14.88
N LEU A 210 12.47 6.83 -15.88
CA LEU A 210 13.34 7.88 -16.41
C LEU A 210 12.63 8.76 -17.44
N GLN A 211 11.59 8.25 -18.10
CA GLN A 211 10.77 9.05 -19.00
C GLN A 211 9.97 10.05 -18.17
N LYS A 212 10.16 11.34 -18.45
CA LYS A 212 9.34 12.41 -17.85
C LYS A 212 7.97 12.39 -18.52
N THR A 213 7.12 11.48 -18.08
CA THR A 213 5.76 11.29 -18.61
C THR A 213 4.89 12.51 -18.31
N GLU A 214 3.91 12.80 -19.18
CA GLU A 214 2.88 13.79 -18.85
C GLU A 214 1.70 13.18 -18.09
N THR A 215 1.62 11.84 -18.06
CA THR A 215 0.60 11.12 -17.29
C THR A 215 1.11 10.67 -15.92
N ASN A 216 0.23 10.73 -14.92
CA ASN A 216 0.35 9.93 -13.71
C ASN A 216 -0.52 8.69 -13.86
N SER A 217 0.11 7.52 -13.88
CA SER A 217 -0.58 6.26 -14.05
C SER A 217 -0.22 5.27 -12.93
N PRO A 218 -1.10 4.29 -12.64
CA PRO A 218 -0.80 3.18 -11.74
C PRO A 218 0.40 2.33 -12.18
N ALA A 219 0.78 2.41 -13.46
CA ALA A 219 1.96 1.73 -13.99
C ALA A 219 3.26 2.28 -13.39
N LEU A 220 3.36 3.59 -13.16
CA LEU A 220 4.53 4.20 -12.51
C LEU A 220 4.69 3.70 -11.08
N ALA A 221 3.59 3.65 -10.32
CA ALA A 221 3.59 3.11 -8.96
C ALA A 221 3.99 1.62 -8.96
N SER A 222 3.40 0.84 -9.87
CA SER A 222 3.70 -0.59 -10.01
C SER A 222 5.17 -0.82 -10.39
N ALA A 223 5.72 -0.01 -11.30
CA ALA A 223 7.13 -0.06 -11.67
C ALA A 223 8.05 0.17 -10.47
N ILE A 224 7.76 1.18 -9.65
CA ILE A 224 8.54 1.45 -8.42
C ILE A 224 8.47 0.26 -7.46
N TYR A 225 7.28 -0.26 -7.16
CA TYR A 225 7.13 -1.43 -6.27
C TYR A 225 7.88 -2.65 -6.79
N SER A 226 7.78 -2.96 -8.09
CA SER A 226 8.47 -4.08 -8.70
C SER A 226 9.99 -3.94 -8.65
N LEU A 227 10.54 -2.74 -8.87
CA LEU A 227 11.97 -2.49 -8.81
C LEU A 227 12.52 -2.62 -7.38
N ILE A 228 11.78 -2.14 -6.37
CA ILE A 228 12.14 -2.32 -4.95
C ILE A 228 12.20 -3.81 -4.62
N HIS A 229 11.14 -4.55 -4.96
CA HIS A 229 11.04 -5.98 -4.69
C HIS A 229 12.14 -6.77 -5.40
N TYR A 230 12.41 -6.47 -6.68
CA TYR A 230 13.51 -7.07 -7.42
C TYR A 230 14.87 -6.80 -6.76
N SER A 231 15.15 -5.54 -6.39
CA SER A 231 16.40 -5.16 -5.73
C SER A 231 16.58 -5.92 -4.40
N GLN A 232 15.53 -6.01 -3.59
CA GLN A 232 15.57 -6.72 -2.32
C GLN A 232 15.88 -8.22 -2.50
N ILE A 233 15.22 -8.88 -3.46
CA ILE A 233 15.49 -10.29 -3.79
C ILE A 233 16.94 -10.47 -4.24
N LYS A 234 17.37 -9.67 -5.23
CA LYS A 234 18.70 -9.79 -5.84
C LYS A 234 19.82 -9.58 -4.82
N ASN A 235 19.64 -8.61 -3.92
CA ASN A 235 20.63 -8.23 -2.92
C ASN A 235 20.46 -8.97 -1.58
N LYS A 236 19.50 -9.92 -1.48
CA LYS A 236 19.17 -10.64 -0.24
C LYS A 236 18.91 -9.71 0.95
N VAL A 237 18.29 -8.56 0.70
CA VAL A 237 17.97 -7.57 1.73
C VAL A 237 16.69 -8.01 2.44
N THR A 238 16.69 -7.96 3.77
CA THR A 238 15.48 -8.20 4.56
C THR A 238 14.39 -7.20 4.18
N ASP A 239 13.22 -7.70 3.80
CA ASP A 239 12.08 -6.86 3.44
C ASP A 239 11.42 -6.28 4.70
N ASN A 240 11.47 -4.96 4.82
CA ASN A 240 10.72 -4.17 5.80
C ASN A 240 10.63 -2.71 5.31
N ILE A 241 9.79 -1.91 5.98
CA ILE A 241 9.56 -0.51 5.61
C ILE A 241 10.86 0.33 5.52
N TYR A 242 11.84 0.10 6.39
CA TYR A 242 13.09 0.87 6.40
C TYR A 242 13.96 0.55 5.19
N THR A 243 14.11 -0.74 4.85
CA THR A 243 14.89 -1.15 3.67
C THR A 243 14.19 -0.76 2.37
N SER A 244 12.86 -0.88 2.31
CA SER A 244 12.07 -0.41 1.17
C SER A 244 12.24 1.10 0.94
N LEU A 245 12.27 1.91 2.00
CA LEU A 245 12.54 3.35 1.89
C LEU A 245 13.95 3.65 1.37
N ILE A 246 14.96 2.88 1.79
CA ILE A 246 16.32 3.01 1.25
C ILE A 246 16.32 2.75 -0.26
N GLU A 247 15.66 1.69 -0.71
CA GLU A 247 15.57 1.37 -2.14
C GLU A 247 14.81 2.45 -2.92
N ILE A 248 13.69 2.96 -2.38
CA ILE A 248 12.95 4.11 -2.96
C ILE A 248 13.86 5.32 -3.14
N ILE A 249 14.65 5.69 -2.13
CA ILE A 249 15.52 6.87 -2.17
C ILE A 249 16.53 6.75 -3.31
N LYS A 250 17.08 5.55 -3.55
CA LYS A 250 18.06 5.27 -4.61
C LYS A 250 17.47 5.30 -6.02
N LEU A 251 16.16 5.14 -6.20
CA LEU A 251 15.55 5.11 -7.53
C LEU A 251 15.78 6.42 -8.28
N ASN A 252 16.17 6.28 -9.54
CA ASN A 252 16.36 7.39 -10.47
C ASN A 252 15.03 7.74 -11.15
N THR A 253 14.20 8.49 -10.43
CA THR A 253 12.90 8.98 -10.90
C THR A 253 12.56 10.29 -10.19
N GLU A 254 11.42 10.88 -10.54
CA GLU A 254 10.98 12.14 -9.95
C GLU A 254 10.79 12.02 -8.43
N LYS A 255 11.23 13.07 -7.72
CA LYS A 255 11.20 13.12 -6.27
C LYS A 255 9.77 12.98 -5.71
N ARG A 256 8.77 13.56 -6.39
CA ARG A 256 7.34 13.45 -6.02
C ARG A 256 6.82 12.00 -6.02
N TYR A 257 7.19 11.21 -7.02
CA TYR A 257 6.82 9.79 -7.10
C TYR A 257 7.43 9.00 -5.95
N LYS A 258 8.71 9.27 -5.63
CA LYS A 258 9.36 8.70 -4.45
C LYS A 258 8.66 9.10 -3.15
N CYS A 259 8.20 10.35 -3.04
CA CYS A 259 7.47 10.83 -1.87
C CYS A 259 6.14 10.09 -1.68
N GLY A 260 5.29 9.99 -2.70
CA GLY A 260 3.99 9.34 -2.54
C GLY A 260 4.09 7.83 -2.35
N ILE A 261 5.04 7.14 -2.99
CA ILE A 261 5.28 5.71 -2.70
C ILE A 261 5.78 5.51 -1.27
N ALA A 262 6.75 6.32 -0.82
CA ALA A 262 7.22 6.28 0.57
C ALA A 262 6.10 6.61 1.56
N PHE A 263 5.24 7.57 1.23
CA PHE A 263 4.04 7.90 1.99
C PHE A 263 3.10 6.70 2.10
N ASN A 264 2.79 6.02 1.00
CA ASN A 264 1.91 4.86 1.01
C ASN A 264 2.45 3.74 1.92
N LEU A 265 3.76 3.48 1.89
CA LEU A 265 4.41 2.54 2.81
C LEU A 265 4.24 2.97 4.28
N LEU A 266 4.53 4.23 4.60
CA LEU A 266 4.39 4.78 5.96
C LEU A 266 2.94 4.90 6.41
N HIS A 267 2.00 5.15 5.49
CA HIS A 267 0.60 5.33 5.81
C HIS A 267 -0.03 4.01 6.20
N ASN A 268 0.29 2.96 5.45
CA ASN A 268 -0.22 1.60 5.63
C ASN A 268 0.55 0.80 6.68
N PHE A 269 1.65 1.33 7.21
CA PHE A 269 2.36 0.68 8.31
C PHE A 269 1.49 0.69 9.57
N PRO A 270 1.18 -0.48 10.15
CA PRO A 270 0.16 -0.60 11.20
C PRO A 270 0.56 0.08 12.52
N GLU A 271 1.85 0.10 12.87
CA GLU A 271 2.32 0.57 14.18
C GLU A 271 3.16 1.86 14.08
N LYS A 272 2.48 3.01 13.94
CA LYS A 272 3.12 4.34 13.75
C LYS A 272 3.90 4.87 14.96
N SER A 273 3.92 4.13 16.07
CA SER A 273 4.73 4.41 17.27
C SER A 273 5.94 3.49 17.39
N SER A 274 6.08 2.48 16.53
CA SER A 274 7.18 1.53 16.62
C SER A 274 8.52 2.21 16.33
N ALA A 275 9.59 1.71 16.93
CA ALA A 275 10.91 2.29 16.71
C ALA A 275 11.36 2.13 15.23
N LEU A 276 10.92 1.06 14.55
CA LEU A 276 11.14 0.87 13.11
C LEU A 276 10.40 1.94 12.29
N TYR A 277 9.16 2.26 12.68
CA TYR A 277 8.39 3.33 12.06
C TYR A 277 9.05 4.68 12.26
N LEU A 278 9.43 5.02 13.49
CA LEU A 278 10.09 6.30 13.81
C LEU A 278 11.38 6.47 13.02
N LYS A 279 12.20 5.41 12.95
CA LYS A 279 13.43 5.41 12.16
C LYS A 279 13.16 5.57 10.66
N SER A 280 12.13 4.90 10.14
CA SER A 280 11.68 4.98 8.75
C SER A 280 11.13 6.36 8.40
N TYR A 281 10.33 6.94 9.29
CA TYR A 281 9.80 8.29 9.15
C TYR A 281 10.91 9.33 9.16
N GLU A 282 11.90 9.22 10.04
CA GLU A 282 13.08 10.10 10.04
C GLU A 282 13.89 9.95 8.75
N LEU A 283 14.07 8.73 8.24
CA LEU A 283 14.72 8.50 6.95
C LEU A 283 13.94 9.19 5.82
N PHE A 284 12.62 9.01 5.77
CA PHE A 284 11.74 9.68 4.83
C PHE A 284 11.88 11.19 4.92
N LYS A 285 11.64 11.77 6.11
CA LYS A 285 11.68 13.20 6.39
C LYS A 285 13.00 13.86 5.97
N ASN A 286 14.13 13.19 6.18
CA ASN A 286 15.44 13.75 5.89
C ASN A 286 15.86 13.66 4.41
N ASN A 287 15.19 12.83 3.59
CA ASN A 287 15.65 12.55 2.22
C ASN A 287 14.61 12.89 1.14
N LEU A 288 13.31 12.82 1.45
CA LEU A 288 12.27 12.77 0.44
C LEU A 288 11.35 14.00 0.39
N PRO A 289 10.58 14.40 1.40
CA PRO A 289 9.53 15.40 1.18
C PRO A 289 10.11 16.80 0.89
N ASP A 290 9.48 17.50 -0.05
CA ASP A 290 9.60 18.95 -0.24
C ASP A 290 8.38 19.67 0.34
N SER A 291 8.33 21.01 0.24
CA SER A 291 7.22 21.82 0.77
C SER A 291 5.87 21.44 0.15
N ASN A 292 5.84 21.19 -1.16
CA ASN A 292 4.59 20.91 -1.89
C ASN A 292 3.97 19.58 -1.47
N PHE A 293 4.80 18.58 -1.15
CA PHE A 293 4.32 17.33 -0.57
C PHE A 293 3.82 17.54 0.87
N GLN A 294 4.54 18.34 1.67
CA GLN A 294 4.17 18.59 3.08
C GLN A 294 2.84 19.35 3.23
N ASP A 295 2.49 20.16 2.23
CA ASP A 295 1.23 20.90 2.19
C ASP A 295 0.01 20.02 1.85
N GLN A 296 0.22 18.79 1.38
CA GLN A 296 -0.87 17.85 1.12
C GLN A 296 -1.58 17.45 2.41
N GLU A 297 -2.91 17.46 2.43
CA GLU A 297 -3.70 17.14 3.64
C GLU A 297 -3.38 15.75 4.18
N TYR A 298 -3.25 14.77 3.27
CA TYR A 298 -2.95 13.38 3.64
C TYR A 298 -1.55 13.21 4.24
N ALA A 299 -0.58 14.11 3.98
CA ALA A 299 0.79 13.99 4.49
C ALA A 299 0.85 13.98 6.03
N LYS A 300 -0.13 14.58 6.69
CA LYS A 300 -0.27 14.56 8.16
C LYS A 300 -0.51 13.16 8.71
N ALA A 301 -1.06 12.25 7.91
CA ALA A 301 -1.42 10.90 8.36
C ALA A 301 -0.22 10.00 8.65
N ILE A 302 1.00 10.39 8.26
CA ILE A 302 2.24 9.66 8.55
C ILE A 302 3.10 10.31 9.62
N ILE A 303 2.70 11.48 10.14
CA ILE A 303 3.44 12.13 11.23
C ILE A 303 3.29 11.23 12.47
N PRO A 304 4.40 10.75 13.07
CA PRO A 304 4.31 9.88 14.22
C PRO A 304 3.61 10.59 15.39
N ASN A 305 2.52 10.01 15.89
CA ASN A 305 1.93 10.42 17.16
C ASN A 305 2.84 9.90 18.28
N GLN A 306 3.83 10.71 18.66
CA GLN A 306 4.75 10.36 19.73
C GLN A 306 4.04 10.46 21.09
N LYS A 307 3.37 9.39 21.51
CA LYS A 307 3.45 8.99 22.91
C LYS A 307 4.60 8.00 23.02
N THR A 308 5.74 8.48 23.52
CA THR A 308 6.86 7.62 23.89
C THR A 308 6.36 6.57 24.87
N PHE A 309 6.33 5.31 24.47
CA PHE A 309 6.00 4.23 25.38
C PHE A 309 7.26 3.75 26.07
N ASP A 310 7.33 4.03 27.36
CA ASP A 310 8.46 3.63 28.18
C ASP A 310 8.34 2.15 28.57
N ARG A 311 9.22 1.30 28.02
CA ARG A 311 9.26 -0.14 28.33
C ARG A 311 9.54 -0.42 29.81
N SER A 312 10.11 0.53 30.54
CA SER A 312 10.39 0.40 31.98
C SER A 312 9.11 0.31 32.81
N ILE A 313 7.96 0.78 32.29
CA ILE A 313 6.68 0.73 33.01
C ILE A 313 5.99 -0.64 32.91
N ILE A 314 6.42 -1.49 31.98
CA ILE A 314 5.88 -2.84 31.81
C ILE A 314 6.62 -3.78 32.73
N LYS A 315 5.92 -4.21 33.78
CA LYS A 315 6.46 -5.11 34.79
C LYS A 315 6.03 -6.54 34.50
N LEU A 316 6.96 -7.46 34.72
CA LEU A 316 6.82 -8.87 34.46
C LEU A 316 7.27 -9.65 35.70
N PHE A 317 6.57 -10.74 36.00
CA PHE A 317 7.03 -11.76 36.93
C PHE A 317 7.85 -12.81 36.19
N THR A 318 9.02 -13.14 36.74
CA THR A 318 9.74 -14.37 36.39
C THR A 318 9.05 -15.59 37.00
N ILE A 319 9.46 -16.79 36.58
CA ILE A 319 8.96 -18.04 37.16
C ILE A 319 9.18 -18.12 38.70
N ASN A 320 10.23 -17.45 39.20
CA ASN A 320 10.59 -17.37 40.61
C ASN A 320 9.93 -16.19 41.35
N ASN A 321 8.91 -15.54 40.75
CA ASN A 321 8.24 -14.35 41.28
C ASN A 321 9.11 -13.09 41.41
N ALA A 322 10.32 -13.06 40.86
CA ALA A 322 11.08 -11.82 40.78
C ALA A 322 10.39 -10.87 39.80
N VAL A 323 10.36 -9.57 40.12
CA VAL A 323 9.81 -8.54 39.23
C VAL A 323 10.94 -7.96 38.38
N VAL A 324 10.75 -7.99 37.07
CA VAL A 324 11.64 -7.34 36.09
C VAL A 324 10.81 -6.43 35.18
N THR A 325 11.45 -5.49 34.49
CA THR A 325 10.79 -4.71 33.45
C THR A 325 10.95 -5.36 32.09
N LEU A 326 10.10 -5.01 31.13
CA LEU A 326 10.29 -5.42 29.73
C LEU A 326 11.62 -4.89 29.19
N ASP A 327 12.04 -3.70 29.61
CA ASP A 327 13.36 -3.16 29.26
C ASP A 327 14.52 -4.03 29.76
N ASP A 328 14.41 -4.60 30.97
CA ASP A 328 15.40 -5.55 31.50
C ASP A 328 15.48 -6.83 30.65
N VAL A 329 14.33 -7.32 30.15
CA VAL A 329 14.29 -8.48 29.25
C VAL A 329 15.03 -8.19 27.95
N PHE A 330 14.80 -7.02 27.33
CA PHE A 330 15.54 -6.61 26.13
C PHE A 330 17.04 -6.43 26.42
N LYS A 331 17.41 -5.82 27.54
CA LYS A 331 18.81 -5.65 27.95
C LYS A 331 19.52 -6.99 28.16
N LYS A 332 18.85 -7.97 28.78
CA LYS A 332 19.37 -9.32 29.00
C LYS A 332 19.74 -10.04 27.70
N HIS A 333 19.02 -9.77 26.62
CA HIS A 333 19.20 -10.41 25.32
C HIS A 333 19.73 -9.46 24.23
N LYS A 334 20.41 -8.38 24.65
CA LYS A 334 21.01 -7.42 23.72
C LYS A 334 21.92 -8.13 22.72
N GLY A 335 21.79 -7.78 21.44
CA GLY A 335 22.58 -8.38 20.36
C GLY A 335 21.99 -9.67 19.78
N LYS A 336 20.88 -10.19 20.35
CA LYS A 336 20.14 -11.34 19.81
C LYS A 336 18.84 -10.90 19.16
N ILE A 337 18.41 -11.64 18.15
CA ILE A 337 17.03 -11.56 17.68
C ILE A 337 16.12 -12.14 18.77
N ILE A 338 14.96 -11.53 19.01
CA ILE A 338 14.03 -11.96 20.05
C ILE A 338 12.70 -12.33 19.39
N MET A 339 12.22 -13.54 19.60
CA MET A 339 10.85 -13.95 19.28
C MET A 339 10.03 -13.95 20.58
N PHE A 340 9.03 -13.07 20.68
CA PHE A 340 8.03 -13.16 21.74
C PHE A 340 6.85 -14.02 21.30
N ASP A 341 6.46 -14.97 22.14
CA ASP A 341 5.18 -15.67 22.05
C ASP A 341 4.26 -15.20 23.20
N PHE A 342 3.21 -14.45 22.83
CA PHE A 342 2.20 -14.01 23.77
C PHE A 342 1.09 -15.05 23.88
N TRP A 343 0.83 -15.50 25.09
CA TRP A 343 -0.10 -16.59 25.38
C TRP A 343 -0.80 -16.40 26.73
N ALA A 344 -1.70 -17.33 27.09
CA ALA A 344 -2.30 -17.40 28.42
C ALA A 344 -2.77 -18.81 28.75
N THR A 345 -2.97 -19.15 30.03
CA THR A 345 -3.36 -20.51 30.45
C THR A 345 -4.73 -20.95 29.94
N TRP A 346 -5.61 -19.99 29.67
CA TRP A 346 -6.95 -20.24 29.13
C TRP A 346 -7.00 -20.31 27.60
N CYS A 347 -5.88 -20.05 26.92
CA CYS A 347 -5.81 -20.04 25.46
C CYS A 347 -5.45 -21.43 24.93
N ILE A 348 -6.47 -22.22 24.55
CA ILE A 348 -6.29 -23.57 24.00
C ILE A 348 -5.42 -23.56 22.73
N PRO A 349 -5.64 -22.69 21.73
CA PRO A 349 -4.78 -22.66 20.54
C PRO A 349 -3.31 -22.32 20.88
N CYS A 350 -3.07 -21.49 21.90
CA CYS A 350 -1.71 -21.19 22.33
C CYS A 350 -1.01 -22.44 22.88
N ILE A 351 -1.72 -23.24 23.67
CA ILE A 351 -1.20 -24.47 24.27
C ILE A 351 -0.82 -25.50 23.20
N GLU A 352 -1.60 -25.59 22.12
CA GLU A 352 -1.31 -26.47 20.98
C GLU A 352 -0.04 -26.04 20.24
N GLU A 353 0.11 -24.73 19.99
CA GLU A 353 1.26 -24.19 19.26
C GLU A 353 2.58 -24.27 20.07
N MET A 354 2.52 -24.33 21.40
CA MET A 354 3.71 -24.44 22.26
C MET A 354 4.55 -25.69 21.96
N LEU A 355 3.93 -26.83 21.62
CA LEU A 355 4.68 -28.04 21.28
C LEU A 355 5.55 -27.83 20.03
N TYR A 356 4.99 -27.19 19.00
CA TYR A 356 5.70 -26.86 17.77
C TYR A 356 6.82 -25.84 18.06
N LEU A 357 6.55 -24.84 18.89
CA LEU A 357 7.55 -23.85 19.28
C LEU A 357 8.76 -24.49 19.98
N GLU A 358 8.54 -25.44 20.90
CA GLU A 358 9.62 -26.15 21.59
C GLU A 358 10.45 -27.02 20.63
N ILE A 359 9.85 -27.58 19.58
CA ILE A 359 10.59 -28.27 18.51
C ILE A 359 11.47 -27.27 17.74
N THR A 360 10.93 -26.10 17.40
CA THR A 360 11.70 -25.05 16.73
C THR A 360 12.84 -24.55 17.62
N LYS A 361 12.60 -24.24 18.91
CA LYS A 361 13.64 -23.82 19.86
C LYS A 361 14.87 -24.73 19.81
N LYS A 362 14.66 -26.06 19.75
CA LYS A 362 15.76 -27.04 19.62
C LYS A 362 16.56 -26.91 18.33
N LYS A 363 15.92 -26.65 17.20
CA LYS A 363 16.59 -26.45 15.90
C LYS A 363 17.43 -25.17 15.88
N PHE A 364 17.03 -24.16 16.66
CA PHE A 364 17.65 -22.84 16.68
C PHE A 364 18.60 -22.59 17.86
N LEU A 365 18.94 -23.61 18.67
CA LEU A 365 19.81 -23.48 19.86
C LEU A 365 21.15 -22.77 19.59
N ASN A 366 21.73 -23.01 18.40
CA ASN A 366 23.03 -22.46 18.01
C ASN A 366 22.91 -21.23 17.08
N LYS A 367 21.72 -20.64 16.96
CA LYS A 367 21.47 -19.46 16.13
C LYS A 367 21.39 -18.20 16.99
N ASN A 368 21.61 -17.03 16.40
CA ASN A 368 21.57 -15.75 17.12
C ASN A 368 20.13 -15.26 17.38
N ILE A 369 19.32 -16.11 18.01
CA ILE A 369 17.92 -15.85 18.35
C ILE A 369 17.60 -16.40 19.74
N VAL A 370 16.70 -15.74 20.45
CA VAL A 370 16.08 -16.22 21.68
C VAL A 370 14.56 -16.19 21.54
N PHE A 371 13.92 -17.21 22.08
CA PHE A 371 12.46 -17.31 22.17
C PHE A 371 12.04 -17.03 23.60
N ILE A 372 11.08 -16.14 23.80
CA ILE A 372 10.65 -15.66 25.11
C ILE A 372 9.13 -15.70 25.22
N SER A 373 8.65 -16.53 26.14
CA SER A 373 7.21 -16.71 26.38
C SER A 373 6.67 -15.67 27.35
N ILE A 374 5.67 -14.90 26.92
CA ILE A 374 5.03 -13.85 27.72
C ILE A 374 3.56 -14.22 27.97
N ALA A 375 3.26 -14.60 29.21
CA ALA A 375 1.91 -14.93 29.62
C ALA A 375 1.12 -13.66 30.00
N LEU A 376 -0.07 -13.48 29.42
CA LEU A 376 -1.00 -12.37 29.68
C LEU A 376 -2.05 -12.71 30.76
N ASP A 377 -1.78 -13.77 31.54
CA ASP A 377 -2.61 -14.22 32.64
C ASP A 377 -2.81 -13.15 33.73
N LYS A 378 -4.04 -13.10 34.27
CA LYS A 378 -4.37 -12.29 35.47
C LYS A 378 -3.64 -12.84 36.70
N ASP A 379 -3.52 -12.04 37.75
CA ASP A 379 -2.76 -12.45 38.95
C ASP A 379 -3.36 -13.70 39.62
N VAL A 380 -4.69 -13.84 39.60
CA VAL A 380 -5.42 -15.03 40.08
C VAL A 380 -5.03 -16.33 39.37
N LYS A 381 -4.43 -16.24 38.18
CA LYS A 381 -3.98 -17.38 37.35
C LYS A 381 -2.49 -17.66 37.48
N SER A 382 -1.78 -16.97 38.37
CA SER A 382 -0.32 -17.11 38.49
C SER A 382 0.14 -18.54 38.82
N MET A 383 -0.60 -19.30 39.65
CA MET A 383 -0.25 -20.68 39.97
C MET A 383 -0.51 -21.62 38.79
N GLU A 384 -1.62 -21.42 38.08
CA GLU A 384 -1.94 -22.17 36.86
C GLU A 384 -0.89 -21.96 35.78
N TRP A 385 -0.41 -20.72 35.60
CA TRP A 385 0.67 -20.40 34.66
C TRP A 385 1.93 -21.21 34.96
N LYS A 386 2.36 -21.25 36.23
CA LYS A 386 3.55 -22.02 36.63
C LYS A 386 3.36 -23.52 36.40
N ASN A 387 2.23 -24.07 36.85
CA ASN A 387 1.94 -25.50 36.73
C ASN A 387 1.84 -25.93 35.26
N LEU A 388 1.18 -25.11 34.43
CA LEU A 388 1.03 -25.38 33.01
C LEU A 388 2.36 -25.24 32.28
N SER A 389 3.15 -24.22 32.58
CA SER A 389 4.48 -24.03 31.98
C SER A 389 5.41 -25.21 32.29
N ALA A 390 5.37 -25.71 33.55
CA ALA A 390 6.10 -26.92 33.94
C ALA A 390 5.58 -28.17 33.20
N ARG A 391 4.26 -28.32 33.08
CA ARG A 391 3.62 -29.45 32.37
C ARG A 391 3.97 -29.46 30.87
N LEU A 392 3.96 -28.29 30.24
CA LEU A 392 4.31 -28.10 28.83
C LEU A 392 5.82 -28.12 28.59
N LYS A 393 6.63 -28.13 29.66
CA LYS A 393 8.09 -28.08 29.61
C LYS A 393 8.60 -26.90 28.77
N ILE A 394 7.98 -25.73 28.95
CA ILE A 394 8.38 -24.50 28.24
C ILE A 394 9.85 -24.21 28.59
N THR A 395 10.71 -24.22 27.58
CA THR A 395 12.14 -23.97 27.74
C THR A 395 12.49 -22.51 27.46
N GLY A 396 13.62 -22.06 28.02
CA GLY A 396 14.11 -20.71 27.86
C GLY A 396 13.47 -19.70 28.81
N ASP A 397 13.53 -18.44 28.41
CA ASP A 397 13.06 -17.33 29.20
C ASP A 397 11.53 -17.23 29.14
N GLN A 398 10.90 -17.19 30.31
CA GLN A 398 9.45 -17.12 30.46
C GLN A 398 9.07 -16.10 31.51
N TYR A 399 8.03 -15.34 31.20
CA TYR A 399 7.55 -14.27 32.04
C TYR A 399 6.02 -14.23 32.03
N ARG A 400 5.43 -13.75 33.13
CA ARG A 400 4.01 -13.39 33.18
C ARG A 400 3.91 -11.89 33.38
N VAL A 401 3.09 -11.23 32.58
CA VAL A 401 2.86 -9.80 32.73
C VAL A 401 2.12 -9.55 34.05
N ILE A 402 2.55 -8.55 34.81
CA ILE A 402 1.79 -8.11 35.99
C ILE A 402 0.45 -7.55 35.51
N GLU A 403 -0.65 -7.86 36.20
CA GLU A 403 -1.99 -7.56 35.72
C GLU A 403 -2.20 -6.07 35.37
N LYS A 404 -1.63 -5.15 36.15
CA LYS A 404 -1.66 -3.70 35.86
C LYS A 404 -0.96 -3.32 34.55
N SER A 405 0.04 -4.10 34.13
CA SER A 405 0.79 -3.89 32.88
C SER A 405 0.15 -4.59 31.68
N ASN A 406 -0.82 -5.52 31.86
CA ASN A 406 -1.45 -6.26 30.77
C ASN A 406 -2.08 -5.33 29.73
N LYS A 407 -2.92 -4.38 30.16
CA LYS A 407 -3.55 -3.43 29.24
C LYS A 407 -2.51 -2.57 28.51
N ALA A 408 -1.44 -2.18 29.19
CA ALA A 408 -0.41 -1.33 28.62
C ALA A 408 0.42 -2.08 27.56
N ILE A 409 0.86 -3.30 27.84
CA ILE A 409 1.61 -4.11 26.85
C ILE A 409 0.71 -4.54 25.68
N SER A 410 -0.54 -4.94 25.93
CA SER A 410 -1.48 -5.30 24.87
C SER A 410 -1.84 -4.12 23.98
N ASN A 411 -2.09 -2.94 24.55
CA ASN A 411 -2.34 -1.76 23.74
C ASN A 411 -1.11 -1.32 22.96
N TYR A 412 0.07 -1.42 23.57
CA TYR A 412 1.31 -1.01 22.93
C TYR A 412 1.64 -1.87 21.72
N TYR A 413 1.58 -3.19 21.87
CA TYR A 413 1.87 -4.13 20.79
C TYR A 413 0.63 -4.55 19.98
N GLY A 414 -0.51 -3.87 20.15
CA GLY A 414 -1.74 -4.21 19.41
C GLY A 414 -2.23 -5.66 19.61
N ILE A 415 -2.00 -6.26 20.77
CA ILE A 415 -2.38 -7.65 21.07
C ILE A 415 -3.88 -7.71 21.39
N VAL A 416 -4.68 -7.93 20.35
CA VAL A 416 -6.13 -8.12 20.45
C VAL A 416 -6.50 -9.60 20.61
N ILE A 417 -5.75 -10.49 19.95
CA ILE A 417 -5.98 -11.94 19.92
C ILE A 417 -4.66 -12.66 20.21
N ILE A 418 -4.73 -13.76 20.95
CA ILE A 418 -3.62 -14.70 21.18
C ILE A 418 -3.98 -16.09 20.62
N PRO A 419 -3.00 -16.90 20.17
CA PRO A 419 -1.55 -16.68 20.24
C PRO A 419 -1.07 -15.56 19.30
N LYS A 420 -0.04 -14.83 19.72
CA LYS A 420 0.58 -13.77 18.92
C LYS A 420 2.10 -13.90 18.98
N TYR A 421 2.74 -13.91 17.82
CA TYR A 421 4.18 -14.07 17.69
C TYR A 421 4.78 -12.79 17.11
N MET A 422 5.82 -12.27 17.76
CA MET A 422 6.46 -11.03 17.36
C MET A 422 7.98 -11.19 17.32
N LEU A 423 8.59 -10.74 16.25
CA LEU A 423 10.03 -10.84 16.03
C LEU A 423 10.68 -9.47 16.18
N PHE A 424 11.76 -9.40 16.95
CA PHE A 424 12.55 -8.20 17.20
C PHE A 424 14.01 -8.40 16.80
N ASP A 425 14.65 -7.34 16.33
CA ASP A 425 16.05 -7.36 15.93
C ASP A 425 17.01 -7.31 17.13
N GLN A 426 18.31 -7.39 16.82
CA GLN A 426 19.41 -7.35 17.80
C GLN A 426 19.49 -6.05 18.61
N LYS A 427 18.80 -4.99 18.17
CA LYS A 427 18.69 -3.69 18.83
C LYS A 427 17.37 -3.57 19.63
N GLY A 428 16.54 -4.61 19.65
CA GLY A 428 15.25 -4.63 20.33
C GLY A 428 14.16 -3.87 19.58
N MET A 429 14.29 -3.75 18.25
CA MET A 429 13.33 -3.10 17.37
C MET A 429 12.38 -4.14 16.79
N LEU A 430 11.08 -3.85 16.74
CA LEU A 430 10.11 -4.79 16.15
C LEU A 430 10.35 -4.91 14.63
N ILE A 431 10.54 -6.14 14.16
CA ILE A 431 10.70 -6.50 12.76
C ILE A 431 9.37 -6.96 12.17
N ASN A 432 8.66 -7.81 12.90
CA ASN A 432 7.40 -8.41 12.48
C ASN A 432 6.47 -8.54 13.68
N ASP A 433 5.31 -7.93 13.60
CA ASP A 433 4.30 -7.85 14.65
C ASP A 433 3.20 -8.92 14.52
N ASP A 434 3.21 -9.72 13.44
CA ASP A 434 2.26 -10.82 13.18
C ASP A 434 2.97 -12.01 12.54
N PHE A 435 3.95 -12.54 13.25
CA PHE A 435 4.73 -13.66 12.74
C PHE A 435 3.82 -14.89 12.65
N VAL A 436 4.05 -15.72 11.62
CA VAL A 436 3.24 -16.94 11.45
C VAL A 436 3.39 -17.85 12.66
N LYS A 437 2.36 -18.65 12.92
CA LYS A 437 2.35 -19.57 14.06
C LYS A 437 3.37 -20.72 13.88
N PRO A 438 3.91 -21.29 14.96
CA PRO A 438 4.87 -22.40 14.91
C PRO A 438 4.45 -23.63 14.12
N SER A 439 3.15 -23.94 14.07
CA SER A 439 2.62 -25.06 13.26
C SER A 439 2.62 -24.79 11.74
N ASP A 440 2.84 -23.54 11.31
CA ASP A 440 2.98 -23.18 9.90
C ASP A 440 4.28 -23.77 9.33
N LYS A 441 4.19 -24.47 8.19
CA LYS A 441 5.34 -25.11 7.54
C LYS A 441 6.46 -24.13 7.18
N SER A 442 6.14 -22.85 6.97
CA SER A 442 7.07 -21.78 6.65
C SER A 442 7.73 -21.12 7.87
N PHE A 443 7.34 -21.48 9.10
CA PHE A 443 7.81 -20.81 10.32
C PHE A 443 9.34 -20.81 10.44
N ASP A 444 9.97 -21.98 10.40
CA ASP A 444 11.43 -22.12 10.53
C ASP A 444 12.16 -21.42 9.37
N GLU A 445 11.69 -21.57 8.14
CA GLU A 445 12.27 -20.92 6.96
C GLU A 445 12.22 -19.39 7.08
N LYS A 446 11.10 -18.84 7.57
CA LYS A 446 10.95 -17.41 7.79
C LYS A 446 11.88 -16.91 8.89
N ILE A 447 12.12 -17.66 9.96
CA ILE A 447 13.10 -17.28 10.99
C ILE A 447 14.51 -17.25 10.42
N LEU A 448 14.87 -18.24 9.58
CA LEU A 448 16.20 -18.33 8.94
C LEU A 448 16.55 -17.11 8.09
N LYS A 449 15.57 -16.33 7.62
CA LYS A 449 15.79 -15.07 6.90
C LYS A 449 16.40 -13.96 7.76
N TYR A 450 16.36 -14.10 9.08
CA TYR A 450 16.83 -13.08 10.02
C TYR A 450 18.08 -13.51 10.80
N VAL A 451 18.27 -14.82 11.00
CA VAL A 451 19.32 -15.35 11.89
C VAL A 451 20.57 -15.89 11.18
N ASN A 452 20.60 -15.82 9.84
CA ASN A 452 21.73 -16.28 9.02
C ASN A 452 22.54 -15.14 8.44
#